data_AF-A0A8H5G0L9-F1
#
_entry.id   AF-A0A8H5G0L9-F1
#
_cell.length_a   1.000
_cell.length_b   1.000
_cell.length_c   1.000
_cell.angle_alpha   90.00
_cell.angle_beta   90.00
_cell.angle_gamma   90.00
#
_symmetry.space_group_name_H-M   'P 1'
#
loop_
_entity.id
_entity.type
_entity.pdbx_description
1 polymer ?
#
loop_
_entity_poly.entity_id
_entity_poly.type
_entity_poly.pdbx_seq_one_letter_code
_entity_poly.pdbx_strand_id
1 'polypeptide(L)'
;MKFFSQSFLYDDPWPIVSLAYFLRYPNPYAAHVISCDVISRHQTPAGTLVTTRLILKRGNLPRWFPQGMMSRAESWIIEESEVDPFGKVVRCGTRNLDHVKIMRVEESVEFRQSPEGKTLQHTEARIFSGFGWGLTKRIENHGLSRFKANLQRSRDGVSLILSLLRQSRLQPMTLGGESEFPMPHLENFQERDSKADSSSQPPAGAWGKLKSWFYPPRP
;
A
#
# COMPACT_ATOMS: atom_id res chain seq x y z
N MET A 1 -6.83 -25.32 7.95
CA MET A 1 -6.76 -23.87 8.20
C MET A 1 -5.40 -23.52 8.81
N LYS A 2 -4.79 -22.42 8.37
CA LYS A 2 -3.58 -21.83 8.98
C LYS A 2 -3.89 -20.45 9.57
N PHE A 3 -3.36 -20.21 10.77
CA PHE A 3 -3.48 -18.95 11.49
C PHE A 3 -2.14 -18.23 11.52
N PHE A 4 -2.18 -16.91 11.50
CA PHE A 4 -1.04 -16.05 11.74
C PHE A 4 -1.49 -14.84 12.55
N SER A 5 -0.64 -14.38 13.48
CA SER A 5 -0.82 -13.13 14.20
C SER A 5 0.54 -12.46 14.38
N GLN A 6 0.59 -11.14 14.22
CA GLN A 6 1.77 -10.32 14.49
C GLN A 6 1.34 -8.91 14.89
N SER A 7 2.13 -8.30 15.77
CA SER A 7 2.01 -6.88 16.12
C SER A 7 3.25 -6.11 15.68
N PHE A 8 3.08 -4.83 15.36
CA PHE A 8 4.16 -3.91 15.04
C PHE A 8 3.85 -2.53 15.63
N LEU A 9 4.88 -1.85 16.15
CA LEU A 9 4.76 -0.53 16.76
C LEU A 9 5.38 0.51 15.83
N TYR A 10 4.58 1.49 15.39
CA TYR A 10 5.06 2.68 14.71
C TYR A 10 5.37 3.76 15.75
N ASP A 11 6.48 4.47 15.58
CA ASP A 11 6.84 5.61 16.42
C ASP A 11 6.01 6.88 16.13
N ASP A 12 5.06 6.79 15.19
CA ASP A 12 4.20 7.89 14.77
C ASP A 12 2.84 7.92 15.47
N PRO A 13 2.22 9.11 15.57
CA PRO A 13 0.84 9.27 15.99
C PRO A 13 -0.18 8.57 15.08
N TRP A 14 -1.25 8.07 15.69
CA TRP A 14 -2.30 7.35 14.97
C TRP A 14 -2.90 8.09 13.75
N PRO A 15 -3.12 9.42 13.77
CA PRO A 15 -3.67 10.10 12.59
C PRO A 15 -2.82 9.97 11.33
N ILE A 16 -1.49 10.07 11.45
CA ILE A 16 -0.60 10.01 10.28
C ILE A 16 -0.41 8.56 9.81
N VAL A 17 -0.36 7.59 10.73
CA VAL A 17 -0.31 6.14 10.40
C VAL A 17 -1.58 5.70 9.69
N SER A 18 -2.73 6.11 10.21
CA SER A 18 -4.03 5.80 9.61
C SER A 18 -4.16 6.40 8.21
N LEU A 19 -3.76 7.66 8.04
CA LEU A 19 -3.74 8.30 6.72
C LEU A 19 -2.81 7.57 5.74
N ALA A 20 -1.59 7.24 6.19
CA ALA A 20 -0.64 6.49 5.37
C ALA A 20 -1.18 5.12 4.95
N TYR A 21 -1.89 4.43 5.84
CA TYR A 21 -2.53 3.15 5.52
C TYR A 21 -3.57 3.28 4.40
N PHE A 22 -4.43 4.30 4.44
CA PHE A 22 -5.44 4.51 3.41
C PHE A 22 -4.85 4.99 2.07
N LEU A 23 -3.74 5.72 2.12
CA LEU A 23 -2.99 6.20 0.95
C LEU A 23 -1.89 5.24 0.47
N ARG A 24 -1.84 4.01 1.00
CA ARG A 24 -0.73 3.07 0.71
C ARG A 24 -0.61 2.68 -0.75
N TYR A 25 -1.60 2.94 -1.60
CA TYR A 25 -1.50 2.70 -3.03
C TYR A 25 -1.58 3.99 -3.82
N PRO A 26 -0.79 4.12 -4.89
CA PRO A 26 0.15 3.12 -5.40
C PRO A 26 1.53 3.21 -4.67
N ASN A 27 2.25 2.09 -4.51
CA ASN A 27 3.62 2.07 -3.96
C ASN A 27 4.48 0.92 -4.56
N PRO A 28 5.83 1.03 -4.59
CA PRO A 28 6.72 0.05 -5.24
C PRO A 28 6.73 -1.33 -4.56
N TYR A 29 6.42 -1.42 -3.27
CA TYR A 29 6.33 -2.69 -2.55
C TYR A 29 5.05 -3.46 -2.89
N ALA A 30 4.06 -2.79 -3.47
CA ALA A 30 2.76 -3.34 -3.85
C ALA A 30 2.43 -3.18 -5.35
N ALA A 31 3.43 -3.26 -6.24
CA ALA A 31 3.25 -3.14 -7.70
C ALA A 31 2.27 -4.17 -8.34
N HIS A 32 1.86 -5.19 -7.59
CA HIS A 32 0.85 -6.16 -8.01
C HIS A 32 -0.59 -5.65 -7.88
N VAL A 33 -0.82 -4.57 -7.12
CA VAL A 33 -2.11 -3.90 -7.02
C VAL A 33 -2.33 -3.05 -8.28
N ILE A 34 -3.41 -3.32 -9.00
CA ILE A 34 -3.77 -2.65 -10.25
C ILE A 34 -4.67 -1.45 -9.96
N SER A 35 -5.72 -1.65 -9.16
CA SER A 35 -6.67 -0.60 -8.78
C SER A 35 -7.15 -0.78 -7.34
N CYS A 36 -7.65 0.32 -6.77
CA CYS A 36 -8.24 0.38 -5.44
C CYS A 36 -9.32 1.45 -5.46
N ASP A 37 -10.58 1.01 -5.44
CA ASP A 37 -11.75 1.83 -5.68
C ASP A 37 -12.62 1.87 -4.42
N VAL A 38 -13.15 3.04 -4.07
CA VAL A 38 -14.11 3.16 -2.96
C VAL A 38 -15.51 2.82 -3.51
N ILE A 39 -16.11 1.76 -2.97
CA ILE A 39 -17.45 1.32 -3.37
C ILE A 39 -18.51 2.06 -2.55
N SER A 40 -18.28 2.20 -1.25
CA SER A 40 -19.17 2.93 -0.36
C SER A 40 -18.38 3.56 0.78
N ARG A 41 -18.89 4.68 1.27
CA ARG A 41 -18.36 5.36 2.44
C ARG A 41 -19.49 6.13 3.13
N HIS A 42 -19.66 5.91 4.42
CA HIS A 42 -20.68 6.57 5.21
C HIS A 42 -20.23 6.72 6.66
N GLN A 43 -20.81 7.71 7.34
CA GLN A 43 -20.62 7.86 8.78
C GLN A 43 -21.73 7.11 9.51
N THR A 44 -21.38 6.46 10.61
CA THR A 44 -22.34 5.80 11.50
C THR A 44 -22.94 6.82 12.48
N PRO A 45 -24.10 6.53 13.10
CA PRO A 45 -24.63 7.36 14.18
C PRO A 45 -23.68 7.49 15.39
N ALA A 46 -22.76 6.54 15.57
CA ALA A 46 -21.73 6.57 16.60
C ALA A 46 -20.55 7.50 16.28
N GLY A 47 -20.53 8.13 15.09
CA GLY A 47 -19.46 9.03 14.66
C GLY A 47 -18.24 8.33 14.05
N THR A 48 -18.33 7.04 13.74
CA THR A 48 -17.28 6.30 13.03
C THR A 48 -17.46 6.39 11.52
N LEU A 49 -16.36 6.28 10.76
CA LEU A 49 -16.40 6.26 9.30
C LEU A 49 -16.20 4.84 8.79
N VAL A 50 -17.23 4.30 8.14
CA VAL A 50 -17.18 2.98 7.49
C VAL A 50 -16.90 3.17 6.00
N THR A 51 -15.94 2.43 5.47
CA THR A 51 -15.58 2.43 4.05
C THR A 51 -15.46 1.00 3.55
N THR A 52 -16.06 0.73 2.39
CA THR A 52 -15.80 -0.48 1.61
C THR A 52 -15.00 -0.12 0.37
N ARG A 53 -13.87 -0.79 0.16
CA ARG A 53 -13.04 -0.68 -1.05
C ARG A 53 -12.97 -2.00 -1.80
N LEU A 54 -12.87 -1.91 -3.12
CA LEU A 54 -12.62 -3.03 -4.00
C LEU A 54 -11.21 -2.88 -4.58
N ILE A 55 -10.39 -3.91 -4.44
CA ILE A 55 -8.99 -3.89 -4.85
C ILE A 55 -8.79 -4.99 -5.90
N LEU A 56 -8.26 -4.62 -7.06
CA LEU A 56 -7.81 -5.58 -8.07
C LEU A 56 -6.31 -5.79 -7.93
N LYS A 57 -5.88 -7.05 -7.87
CA LYS A 57 -4.45 -7.40 -7.87
C LYS A 57 -4.12 -8.50 -8.85
N ARG A 58 -2.92 -8.42 -9.44
CA ARG A 58 -2.31 -9.52 -10.20
C ARG A 58 -1.71 -10.53 -9.24
N GLY A 59 -2.00 -11.80 -9.47
CA GLY A 59 -1.37 -12.92 -8.80
C GLY A 59 -0.56 -13.76 -9.78
N ASN A 60 0.25 -14.67 -9.24
CA ASN A 60 0.93 -15.71 -10.00
C ASN A 60 0.62 -17.05 -9.35
N LEU A 61 0.25 -18.04 -10.15
CA LEU A 61 0.09 -19.41 -9.69
C LEU A 61 1.46 -20.02 -9.36
N PRO A 62 1.57 -20.80 -8.26
CA PRO A 62 2.81 -21.51 -7.99
C PRO A 62 3.04 -22.60 -9.04
N ARG A 63 4.30 -22.84 -9.41
CA ARG A 63 4.68 -23.81 -10.46
C ARG A 63 4.15 -25.23 -10.25
N TRP A 64 3.90 -25.62 -8.99
CA TRP A 64 3.36 -26.94 -8.64
C TRP A 64 1.84 -27.04 -8.77
N PHE A 65 1.14 -25.93 -8.96
CA PHE A 65 -0.32 -25.94 -9.10
C PHE A 65 -0.70 -26.47 -10.48
N PRO A 66 -1.73 -27.33 -10.61
CA PRO A 66 -2.10 -27.90 -11.90
C PRO A 66 -2.41 -26.83 -12.93
N GLN A 67 -1.78 -26.93 -14.11
CA GLN A 67 -2.07 -26.04 -15.23
C GLN A 67 -3.51 -26.26 -15.73
N GLY A 68 -4.15 -25.19 -16.21
CA GLY A 68 -5.52 -25.23 -16.73
C GLY A 68 -6.62 -25.18 -15.66
N MET A 69 -6.29 -25.30 -14.36
CA MET A 69 -7.30 -25.20 -13.29
C MET A 69 -7.71 -23.76 -12.92
N MET A 70 -7.03 -22.74 -13.46
CA MET A 70 -7.39 -21.33 -13.28
C MET A 70 -7.06 -20.56 -14.56
N SER A 71 -8.05 -19.83 -15.08
CA SER A 71 -7.94 -19.09 -16.35
C SER A 71 -7.36 -17.68 -16.19
N ARG A 72 -7.51 -17.06 -15.02
CA ARG A 72 -6.99 -15.72 -14.71
C ARG A 72 -6.34 -15.71 -13.34
N ALA A 73 -5.11 -15.21 -13.27
CA ALA A 73 -4.36 -15.09 -12.02
C ALA A 73 -4.63 -13.78 -11.28
N GLU A 74 -5.49 -12.91 -11.82
CA GLU A 74 -6.00 -11.74 -11.12
C GLU A 74 -6.99 -12.14 -10.02
N SER A 75 -7.03 -11.35 -8.95
CA SER A 75 -7.92 -11.56 -7.83
C SER A 75 -8.53 -10.26 -7.34
N TRP A 76 -9.83 -10.28 -7.10
CA TRP A 76 -10.57 -9.22 -6.45
C TRP A 76 -10.58 -9.39 -4.94
N ILE A 77 -10.22 -8.33 -4.22
CA ILE A 77 -10.22 -8.27 -2.77
C ILE A 77 -11.21 -7.20 -2.32
N ILE A 78 -12.09 -7.56 -1.40
CA ILE A 78 -12.90 -6.58 -0.68
C ILE A 78 -12.14 -6.19 0.60
N GLU A 79 -12.08 -4.89 0.85
CA GLU A 79 -11.59 -4.30 2.08
C GLU A 79 -12.73 -3.54 2.76
N GLU A 80 -12.97 -3.83 4.02
CA GLU A 80 -13.97 -3.15 4.84
C GLU A 80 -13.25 -2.55 6.04
N SER A 81 -13.37 -1.23 6.20
CA SER A 81 -12.70 -0.52 7.29
C SER A 81 -13.65 0.36 8.08
N GLU A 82 -13.44 0.43 9.38
CA GLU A 82 -14.10 1.36 10.29
C GLU A 82 -13.04 2.22 10.99
N VAL A 83 -13.22 3.53 10.96
CA VAL A 83 -12.35 4.51 11.61
C VAL A 83 -13.11 5.18 12.75
N ASP A 84 -12.62 5.01 13.97
CA ASP A 84 -13.09 5.73 15.15
C ASP A 84 -12.09 6.85 15.48
N PRO A 85 -12.41 8.12 15.16
CA PRO A 85 -11.51 9.24 15.41
C PRO A 85 -11.38 9.60 16.90
N PHE A 86 -12.38 9.27 17.73
CA PHE A 86 -12.37 9.58 19.16
C PHE A 86 -11.60 8.52 19.94
N GLY A 87 -11.86 7.23 19.65
CA GLY A 87 -11.10 6.11 20.19
C GLY A 87 -9.71 5.98 19.58
N LYS A 88 -9.44 6.67 18.46
CA LYS A 88 -8.18 6.60 17.69
C LYS A 88 -7.83 5.17 17.32
N VAL A 89 -8.81 4.51 16.68
CA VAL A 89 -8.70 3.15 16.19
C VAL A 89 -9.14 3.06 14.73
N VAL A 90 -8.37 2.34 13.91
CA VAL A 90 -8.80 1.84 12.61
C VAL A 90 -8.91 0.34 12.70
N ARG A 91 -10.04 -0.23 12.29
CA ARG A 91 -10.21 -1.67 12.08
C ARG A 91 -10.42 -1.92 10.60
N CYS A 92 -9.72 -2.89 10.05
CA CYS A 92 -9.76 -3.18 8.62
C CYS A 92 -9.79 -4.69 8.40
N GLY A 93 -10.84 -5.19 7.78
CA GLY A 93 -10.93 -6.57 7.28
C GLY A 93 -10.63 -6.63 5.79
N THR A 94 -9.90 -7.64 5.34
CA THR A 94 -9.79 -7.95 3.90
C THR A 94 -10.08 -9.41 3.61
N ARG A 95 -10.69 -9.68 2.46
CA ARG A 95 -10.86 -11.04 1.95
C ARG A 95 -10.95 -11.08 0.44
N ASN A 96 -10.51 -12.18 -0.17
CA ASN A 96 -10.73 -12.41 -1.60
C ASN A 96 -12.19 -12.76 -1.91
N LEU A 97 -12.68 -12.22 -3.02
CA LEU A 97 -14.02 -12.48 -3.56
C LEU A 97 -14.03 -13.66 -4.53
N ASP A 98 -12.96 -13.84 -5.29
CA ASP A 98 -12.76 -14.92 -6.25
C ASP A 98 -11.79 -15.99 -5.72
N HIS A 99 -11.69 -17.11 -6.43
CA HIS A 99 -10.78 -18.23 -6.11
C HIS A 99 -10.95 -18.85 -4.72
N VAL A 100 -12.05 -18.57 -4.02
CA VAL A 100 -12.32 -18.96 -2.62
C VAL A 100 -12.23 -20.46 -2.39
N LYS A 101 -12.67 -21.27 -3.37
CA LYS A 101 -12.55 -22.75 -3.31
C LYS A 101 -11.08 -23.20 -3.27
N ILE A 102 -10.21 -22.52 -4.01
CA ILE A 102 -8.77 -22.82 -4.04
C ILE A 102 -8.14 -22.35 -2.74
N MET A 103 -8.30 -21.07 -2.42
CA MET A 103 -7.77 -20.48 -1.20
C MET A 103 -8.62 -19.27 -0.79
N ARG A 104 -9.10 -19.28 0.45
CA ARG A 104 -9.71 -18.12 1.11
C ARG A 104 -8.72 -17.55 2.10
N VAL A 105 -8.43 -16.27 1.99
CA VAL A 105 -7.60 -15.51 2.92
C VAL A 105 -8.47 -14.45 3.54
N GLU A 106 -8.57 -14.47 4.85
CA GLU A 106 -9.22 -13.43 5.66
C GLU A 106 -8.14 -12.78 6.51
N GLU A 107 -7.98 -11.46 6.37
CA GLU A 107 -7.04 -10.66 7.16
C GLU A 107 -7.82 -9.66 7.99
N SER A 108 -7.39 -9.45 9.23
CA SER A 108 -7.86 -8.36 10.10
C SER A 108 -6.66 -7.54 10.55
N VAL A 109 -6.75 -6.23 10.41
CA VAL A 109 -5.73 -5.28 10.85
C VAL A 109 -6.40 -4.25 11.75
N GLU A 110 -5.87 -4.07 12.96
CA GLU A 110 -6.23 -2.97 13.87
C GLU A 110 -5.03 -2.04 14.03
N PHE A 111 -5.22 -0.73 13.82
CA PHE A 111 -4.28 0.32 14.23
C PHE A 111 -4.88 1.09 15.39
N ARG A 112 -4.16 1.19 16.52
CA ARG A 112 -4.63 1.87 17.73
C ARG A 112 -3.55 2.76 18.30
N GLN A 113 -3.91 3.97 18.74
CA GLN A 113 -2.98 4.81 19.49
C GLN A 113 -2.60 4.16 20.83
N SER A 114 -1.31 4.08 21.13
CA SER A 114 -0.81 3.70 22.45
C SER A 114 -0.82 4.91 23.42
N PRO A 115 -0.75 4.67 24.75
CA PRO A 115 -0.66 5.76 25.74
C PRO A 115 0.53 6.70 25.52
N GLU A 116 1.61 6.21 24.94
CA GLU A 116 2.83 6.97 24.63
C GLU A 116 2.72 7.80 23.33
N GLY A 117 1.53 7.87 22.74
CA GLY A 117 1.28 8.62 21.50
C GLY A 117 1.72 7.90 20.22
N LYS A 118 2.29 6.70 20.33
CA LYS A 118 2.68 5.82 19.21
C LYS A 118 1.46 5.09 18.62
N THR A 119 1.66 4.29 17.56
CA THR A 119 0.58 3.50 16.97
C THR A 119 0.92 2.01 16.95
N LEU A 120 0.12 1.21 17.65
CA LEU A 120 0.20 -0.25 17.60
C LEU A 120 -0.65 -0.77 16.44
N GLN A 121 -0.02 -1.50 15.53
CA GLN A 121 -0.69 -2.32 14.54
C GLN A 121 -0.77 -3.76 15.06
N HIS A 122 -1.96 -4.34 15.06
CA HIS A 122 -2.17 -5.77 15.25
C HIS A 122 -2.73 -6.37 13.96
N THR A 123 -2.18 -7.48 13.49
CA THR A 123 -2.60 -8.14 12.25
C THR A 123 -2.81 -9.61 12.48
N GLU A 124 -3.98 -10.10 12.09
CA GLU A 124 -4.33 -11.51 12.07
C GLU A 124 -4.65 -11.96 10.64
N ALA A 125 -4.33 -13.22 10.33
CA ALA A 125 -4.77 -13.84 9.09
C ALA A 125 -5.22 -15.28 9.30
N ARG A 126 -6.30 -15.64 8.61
CA ARG A 126 -6.84 -16.99 8.52
C ARG A 126 -6.84 -17.43 7.07
N ILE A 127 -6.22 -18.58 6.81
CA ILE A 127 -6.04 -19.12 5.47
C ILE A 127 -6.69 -20.50 5.41
N PHE A 128 -7.63 -20.65 4.48
CA PHE A 128 -8.42 -21.84 4.25
C PHE A 128 -8.23 -22.32 2.81
N SER A 129 -8.27 -23.63 2.59
CA SER A 129 -8.37 -24.19 1.24
C SER A 129 -9.45 -25.27 1.18
N GLY A 130 -10.41 -25.10 0.27
CA GLY A 130 -11.47 -26.07 -0.01
C GLY A 130 -11.19 -26.93 -1.24
N PHE A 131 -9.95 -26.91 -1.75
CA PHE A 131 -9.64 -27.42 -3.09
C PHE A 131 -9.79 -28.94 -3.21
N GLY A 132 -9.62 -29.70 -2.13
CA GLY A 132 -9.70 -31.16 -2.11
C GLY A 132 -8.41 -31.84 -2.60
N TRP A 133 -8.51 -33.14 -2.93
CA TRP A 133 -7.45 -33.92 -3.62
C TRP A 133 -6.11 -34.04 -2.86
N GLY A 134 -6.14 -33.94 -1.53
CA GLY A 134 -4.92 -34.00 -0.69
C GLY A 134 -4.02 -32.77 -0.77
N LEU A 135 -4.36 -31.75 -1.56
CA LEU A 135 -3.54 -30.53 -1.73
C LEU A 135 -3.83 -29.43 -0.70
N THR A 136 -4.90 -29.56 0.09
CA THR A 136 -5.32 -28.58 1.10
C THR A 136 -4.16 -28.08 1.96
N LYS A 137 -3.40 -28.99 2.59
CA LYS A 137 -2.28 -28.60 3.47
C LYS A 137 -1.17 -27.86 2.70
N ARG A 138 -0.88 -28.26 1.47
CA ARG A 138 0.15 -27.62 0.62
C ARG A 138 -0.27 -26.21 0.22
N ILE A 139 -1.53 -26.02 -0.17
CA ILE A 139 -2.09 -24.71 -0.53
C ILE A 139 -2.09 -23.79 0.70
N GLU A 140 -2.59 -24.26 1.85
CA GLU A 140 -2.63 -23.46 3.08
C GLU A 140 -1.22 -23.05 3.55
N ASN A 141 -0.24 -23.96 3.50
CA ASN A 141 1.15 -23.63 3.82
C ASN A 141 1.75 -22.62 2.84
N HIS A 142 1.43 -22.75 1.55
CA HIS A 142 1.87 -21.78 0.53
C HIS A 142 1.26 -20.40 0.78
N GLY A 143 -0.04 -20.33 1.06
CA GLY A 143 -0.73 -19.11 1.43
C GLY A 143 -0.10 -18.43 2.65
N LEU A 144 0.20 -19.20 3.71
CA LEU A 144 0.83 -18.67 4.92
C LEU A 144 2.22 -18.10 4.64
N SER A 145 3.04 -18.81 3.86
CA SER A 145 4.37 -18.34 3.47
C SER A 145 4.30 -17.04 2.66
N ARG A 146 3.36 -16.96 1.70
CA ARG A 146 3.11 -15.74 0.92
C ARG A 146 2.60 -14.59 1.78
N PHE A 147 1.69 -14.87 2.71
CA PHE A 147 1.16 -13.86 3.62
C PHE A 147 2.27 -13.21 4.44
N LYS A 148 3.15 -14.01 5.04
CA LYS A 148 4.30 -13.51 5.80
C LYS A 148 5.22 -12.63 4.96
N ALA A 149 5.51 -13.02 3.72
CA ALA A 149 6.31 -12.22 2.80
C ALA A 149 5.62 -10.90 2.40
N ASN A 150 4.30 -10.92 2.21
CA ASN A 150 3.51 -9.74 1.87
C ASN A 150 3.35 -8.78 3.04
N LEU A 151 3.31 -9.27 4.28
CA LEU A 151 3.18 -8.44 5.48
C LEU A 151 4.37 -7.48 5.63
N GLN A 152 5.60 -7.96 5.40
CA GLN A 152 6.77 -7.10 5.42
C GLN A 152 6.69 -6.02 4.33
N ARG A 153 6.35 -6.40 3.09
CA ARG A 153 6.19 -5.44 1.98
C ARG A 153 5.09 -4.41 2.23
N SER A 154 4.00 -4.83 2.89
CA SER A 154 2.92 -3.92 3.30
C SER A 154 3.44 -2.86 4.27
N ARG A 155 4.22 -3.27 5.27
CA ARG A 155 4.86 -2.36 6.23
C ARG A 155 5.85 -1.41 5.57
N ASP A 156 6.65 -1.90 4.62
CA ASP A 156 7.60 -1.06 3.87
C ASP A 156 6.85 -0.01 3.02
N GLY A 157 5.72 -0.40 2.41
CA GLY A 157 4.82 0.49 1.68
C GLY A 157 4.20 1.58 2.57
N VAL A 158 3.66 1.22 3.73
CA VAL A 158 3.12 2.20 4.69
C VAL A 158 4.21 3.13 5.21
N SER A 159 5.41 2.59 5.52
CA SER A 159 6.56 3.38 5.98
C SER A 159 7.03 4.39 4.94
N LEU A 160 7.01 4.01 3.65
CA LEU A 160 7.27 4.94 2.55
C LEU A 160 6.27 6.09 2.55
N ILE A 161 4.97 5.79 2.59
CA ILE A 161 3.94 6.85 2.59
C ILE A 161 4.06 7.73 3.83
N LEU A 162 4.34 7.16 5.01
CA LEU A 162 4.63 7.92 6.23
C LEU A 162 5.77 8.91 6.03
N SER A 163 6.87 8.47 5.42
CA SER A 163 8.01 9.34 5.13
C SER A 163 7.63 10.50 4.20
N LEU A 164 6.81 10.25 3.18
CA LEU A 164 6.33 11.26 2.24
C LEU A 164 5.40 12.27 2.93
N LEU A 165 4.48 11.80 3.79
CA LEU A 165 3.59 12.66 4.55
C LEU A 165 4.35 13.54 5.56
N ARG A 166 5.43 13.02 6.16
CA ARG A 166 6.30 13.83 7.03
C ARG A 166 7.00 14.93 6.22
N GLN A 167 7.55 14.58 5.06
CA GLN A 167 8.22 15.54 4.18
C GLN A 167 7.28 16.64 3.67
N SER A 168 6.05 16.29 3.27
CA SER A 168 5.09 17.27 2.77
C SER A 168 4.66 18.28 3.83
N ARG A 169 4.63 17.89 5.11
CA ARG A 169 4.32 18.81 6.23
C ARG A 169 5.43 19.80 6.54
N LEU A 170 6.66 19.50 6.13
CA LEU A 170 7.82 20.39 6.30
C LEU A 170 7.96 21.41 5.17
N GLN A 171 7.28 21.18 4.04
CA GLN A 171 7.23 22.15 2.95
C GLN A 171 6.08 23.14 3.20
N PRO A 172 6.32 24.46 3.23
CA PRO A 172 5.24 25.43 3.25
C PRO A 172 4.42 25.24 1.98
N MET A 173 3.10 25.04 2.12
CA MET A 173 2.21 25.00 0.96
C MET A 173 2.29 26.36 0.27
N THR A 174 2.97 26.42 -0.88
CA THR A 174 3.00 27.62 -1.71
C THR A 174 1.63 27.78 -2.36
N LEU A 175 0.68 28.40 -1.64
CA LEU A 175 -0.49 29.01 -2.25
C LEU A 175 0.01 30.16 -3.13
N GLY A 176 0.14 29.92 -4.43
CA GLY A 176 0.19 30.98 -5.44
C GLY A 176 1.41 31.91 -5.45
N GLY A 177 2.57 31.49 -4.92
CA GLY A 177 3.82 32.22 -5.13
C GLY A 177 4.36 31.96 -6.53
N GLU A 178 4.73 33.02 -7.25
CA GLU A 178 5.27 32.98 -8.61
C GLU A 178 6.28 31.85 -8.75
N SER A 179 6.09 31.03 -9.78
CA SER A 179 7.06 30.04 -10.17
C SER A 179 8.36 30.74 -10.57
N GLU A 180 9.32 30.86 -9.66
CA GLU A 180 10.75 30.90 -10.00
C GLU A 180 11.19 29.52 -10.51
N PHE A 181 10.44 28.97 -11.46
CA PHE A 181 10.95 27.95 -12.35
C PHE A 181 11.41 28.72 -13.58
N PRO A 182 12.71 28.80 -13.87
CA PRO A 182 13.14 29.23 -15.19
C PRO A 182 12.60 28.20 -16.17
N MET A 183 11.47 28.50 -16.81
CA MET A 183 11.10 27.86 -18.06
C MET A 183 12.27 28.12 -19.01
N PRO A 184 12.97 27.10 -19.52
CA PRO A 184 13.98 27.36 -20.53
C PRO A 184 13.20 27.88 -21.73
N HIS A 185 13.33 29.19 -21.96
CA HIS A 185 12.97 29.80 -23.22
C HIS A 185 13.70 28.99 -24.29
N LEU A 186 12.93 28.51 -25.28
CA LEU A 186 13.47 27.92 -26.50
C LEU A 186 14.24 29.03 -27.24
N GLU A 187 15.48 29.24 -26.85
CA GLU A 187 16.44 30.01 -27.62
C GLU A 187 17.51 29.08 -28.19
N ASN A 188 17.92 29.47 -29.39
CA ASN A 188 18.54 28.63 -30.38
C ASN A 188 19.84 27.98 -29.90
N PHE A 189 20.07 26.80 -30.46
CA PHE A 189 21.38 26.18 -30.53
C PHE A 189 22.45 27.13 -31.09
N GLN A 190 23.66 26.96 -30.56
CA GLN A 190 24.97 27.53 -30.97
C GLN A 190 25.31 28.84 -30.23
N GLU A 191 26.34 28.92 -29.39
CA GLU A 191 27.67 28.33 -29.40
C GLU A 191 28.22 28.11 -27.98
N ARG A 192 29.05 27.08 -27.83
CA ARG A 192 29.89 26.87 -26.65
C ARG A 192 31.03 27.87 -26.70
N ASP A 193 31.36 28.50 -25.58
CA ASP A 193 32.67 28.26 -24.96
C ASP A 193 32.86 28.93 -23.59
N SER A 194 33.71 28.27 -22.82
CA SER A 194 34.54 28.76 -21.69
C SER A 194 34.05 28.59 -20.23
N LYS A 195 34.73 27.61 -19.59
CA LYS A 195 35.31 27.57 -18.23
C LYS A 195 34.41 27.48 -16.98
N ALA A 196 34.67 26.38 -16.24
CA ALA A 196 34.85 26.19 -14.78
C ALA A 196 34.08 27.14 -13.81
N ASP A 197 33.46 26.71 -12.71
CA ASP A 197 33.86 25.69 -11.75
C ASP A 197 32.69 25.43 -10.76
N SER A 198 32.76 24.29 -10.07
CA SER A 198 32.10 23.91 -8.79
C SER A 198 30.66 24.38 -8.45
N SER A 199 29.74 23.42 -8.22
CA SER A 199 29.21 23.11 -6.88
C SER A 199 27.92 22.26 -6.90
N SER A 200 27.91 21.27 -6.00
CA SER A 200 26.76 20.62 -5.33
C SER A 200 25.47 20.35 -6.11
N GLN A 201 25.32 19.11 -6.59
CA GLN A 201 23.99 18.52 -6.80
C GLN A 201 23.34 18.20 -5.44
N PRO A 202 22.09 18.62 -5.17
CA PRO A 202 21.35 18.08 -4.04
C PRO A 202 20.98 16.62 -4.34
N PRO A 203 20.93 15.75 -3.33
CA PRO A 203 20.66 14.33 -3.55
C PRO A 203 19.25 14.17 -4.12
N ALA A 204 19.12 13.32 -5.14
CA ALA A 204 17.83 12.92 -5.68
C ALA A 204 16.97 12.31 -4.56
N GLY A 205 16.08 13.12 -3.99
CA GLY A 205 15.14 12.70 -2.96
C GLY A 205 14.18 11.64 -3.48
N ALA A 206 13.50 10.96 -2.55
CA ALA A 206 12.54 9.89 -2.83
C ALA A 206 11.50 10.26 -3.92
N TRP A 207 11.18 11.54 -4.05
CA TRP A 207 10.30 12.11 -5.08
C TRP A 207 10.80 11.93 -6.53
N GLY A 208 12.12 12.00 -6.76
CA GLY A 208 12.69 11.78 -8.09
C GLY A 208 12.49 10.33 -8.59
N LYS A 209 12.56 9.36 -7.68
CA LYS A 209 12.32 7.94 -7.96
C LYS A 209 10.84 7.61 -8.11
N LEU A 210 9.95 8.39 -7.49
CA LEU A 210 8.50 8.24 -7.59
C LEU A 210 7.99 8.71 -8.97
N LYS A 211 8.54 9.83 -9.50
CA LYS A 211 8.15 10.38 -10.82
C LYS A 211 8.39 9.39 -11.97
N SER A 212 9.51 8.67 -11.97
CA SER A 212 9.80 7.63 -12.97
C SER A 212 8.85 6.43 -12.92
N TRP A 213 8.12 6.27 -11.81
CA TRP A 213 7.15 5.18 -11.66
C TRP A 213 5.74 5.57 -12.14
N PHE A 214 5.34 6.82 -11.95
CA PHE A 214 4.06 7.34 -12.47
C PHE A 214 4.06 7.58 -13.98
N TYR A 215 5.24 7.81 -14.57
CA TYR A 215 5.41 8.02 -16.01
C TYR A 215 6.54 7.13 -16.53
N PRO A 216 6.27 5.85 -16.83
CA PRO A 216 7.24 5.05 -17.57
C PRO A 216 7.48 5.69 -18.95
N PRO A 217 8.72 5.63 -19.49
CA PRO A 217 9.00 6.14 -20.82
C PRO A 217 8.10 5.47 -21.85
N ARG A 218 7.49 6.28 -22.72
CA ARG A 218 6.74 5.76 -23.87
C ARG A 218 7.73 5.10 -24.85
N PRO A 219 7.33 3.99 -25.49
CA PRO A 219 8.16 3.29 -26.46
C PRO A 219 8.53 4.17 -27.66
#